data_AF-A0A5J4YML9-F1
#
_entry.id   AF-A0A5J4YML9-F1
#
_cell.length_a   1.000
_cell.length_b   1.000
_cell.length_c   1.000
_cell.angle_alpha   90.00
_cell.angle_beta   90.00
_cell.angle_gamma   90.00
#
_symmetry.space_group_name_H-M   'P 1'
#
loop_
_entity.id
_entity.type
_entity.pdbx_description
1 polymer ?
#
loop_
_entity_poly.entity_id
_entity_poly.type
_entity_poly.pdbx_seq_one_letter_code
_entity_poly.pdbx_strand_id
1 'polypeptide(L)'
;MGQNQSQQGDGGKKKERKKYEPPPAPSRVGKKKKRRGGEPDTKLPTVTPSTRCKLRQLKLERVKDYLLLEEEYISNQEKIKPSEERAEEERAKVDEIRGTPMGVGTLEEIVDDNHAIVSSAIGPEYYVSICSFVDKDQLEPGSSVLLHNKVMSVIGILSDDADPMVSVMKVDKAPLESYADVGGLEDQIQEIKEAVELPLTHPELYEDIGIRPPKGVILYGEPGTGKTLLAKAVANSTAATFLRVVGSELIQKYLGDGPKLVRELFRVAEESAPSIVFIDEIDAIGTKRYEATSGGEREIQRTMLELLNQLDGFDSRGDVKVLLATNRIETLDPALLRPGRIDRKIEFPLPDEKTKRRIFNIHTSKMTLDKDVNLEEFVMSKASISGADIKAICSEAGLMALRERRMKVVHEDFKKGFESTMFRKTQDVPAGLYL
;
A
#
# COMPACT_ATOMS: atom_id res chain seq x y z
N MET A 1 -48.80 -88.37 -13.47
CA MET A 1 -48.21 -88.98 -12.25
C MET A 1 -46.83 -88.35 -12.08
N GLY A 2 -46.43 -87.67 -11.01
CA GLY A 2 -47.06 -87.44 -9.72
C GLY A 2 -46.81 -86.02 -9.19
N GLN A 3 -47.53 -85.73 -8.12
CA GLN A 3 -47.59 -84.49 -7.36
C GLN A 3 -46.46 -84.38 -6.32
N ASN A 4 -46.19 -83.12 -5.91
CA ASN A 4 -45.68 -82.65 -4.61
C ASN A 4 -44.23 -83.04 -4.23
N GLN A 5 -43.41 -82.19 -3.59
CA GLN A 5 -43.73 -81.20 -2.56
C GLN A 5 -42.61 -80.13 -2.44
N SER A 6 -43.01 -78.97 -1.96
CA SER A 6 -42.28 -77.75 -1.63
C SER A 6 -41.19 -77.87 -0.55
N GLN A 7 -40.11 -77.09 -0.68
CA GLN A 7 -39.48 -76.37 0.46
C GLN A 7 -38.70 -75.13 -0.03
N GLN A 8 -39.06 -73.99 0.55
CA GLN A 8 -38.37 -72.69 0.47
C GLN A 8 -37.06 -72.72 1.26
N GLY A 9 -36.04 -71.98 0.82
CA GLY A 9 -34.83 -71.77 1.63
C GLY A 9 -33.72 -70.97 0.95
N ASP A 10 -33.85 -69.65 1.01
CA ASP A 10 -32.79 -68.64 1.13
C ASP A 10 -31.76 -68.44 -0.02
N GLY A 11 -32.00 -67.40 -0.82
CA GLY A 11 -31.08 -66.90 -1.84
C GLY A 11 -29.98 -66.02 -1.22
N GLY A 12 -28.79 -66.58 -1.06
CA GLY A 12 -27.59 -65.85 -0.65
C GLY A 12 -27.21 -64.74 -1.63
N LYS A 13 -27.51 -63.49 -1.27
CA LYS A 13 -26.94 -62.30 -1.94
C LYS A 13 -25.46 -62.16 -1.58
N LYS A 14 -24.60 -62.35 -2.59
CA LYS A 14 -23.19 -61.90 -2.57
C LYS A 14 -23.13 -60.43 -2.14
N LYS A 15 -22.49 -60.14 -1.00
CA LYS A 15 -22.10 -58.78 -0.60
C LYS A 15 -20.95 -58.33 -1.52
N GLU A 16 -21.26 -57.50 -2.51
CA GLU A 16 -20.26 -56.68 -3.20
C GLU A 16 -19.59 -55.76 -2.17
N ARG A 17 -18.27 -55.85 -2.05
CA ARG A 17 -17.47 -54.90 -1.27
C ARG A 17 -17.56 -53.55 -1.97
N LYS A 18 -18.19 -52.56 -1.31
CA LYS A 18 -18.19 -51.17 -1.77
C LYS A 18 -16.74 -50.69 -1.87
N LYS A 19 -16.36 -50.27 -3.08
CA LYS A 19 -15.09 -49.62 -3.39
C LYS A 19 -15.03 -48.32 -2.60
N TYR A 20 -13.97 -48.11 -1.82
CA TYR A 20 -13.75 -46.86 -1.09
C TYR A 20 -13.39 -45.77 -2.10
N GLU A 21 -14.28 -44.81 -2.30
CA GLU A 21 -13.99 -43.58 -3.03
C GLU A 21 -13.65 -42.49 -1.99
N PRO A 22 -12.50 -41.80 -2.12
CA PRO A 22 -12.23 -40.66 -1.27
C PRO A 22 -13.28 -39.57 -1.54
N PRO A 23 -13.70 -38.80 -0.52
CA PRO A 23 -14.68 -37.75 -0.71
C PRO A 23 -14.18 -36.73 -1.74
N PRO A 24 -15.07 -36.14 -2.57
CA PRO A 24 -14.68 -35.13 -3.53
C PRO A 24 -14.00 -33.96 -2.80
N ALA A 25 -12.91 -33.46 -3.38
CA ALA A 25 -12.19 -32.30 -2.86
C ALA A 25 -13.17 -31.14 -2.63
N PRO A 26 -13.09 -30.43 -1.49
CA PRO A 26 -14.01 -29.33 -1.20
C PRO A 26 -13.92 -28.28 -2.31
N SER A 27 -15.05 -27.98 -2.95
CA SER A 27 -15.21 -27.05 -4.08
C SER A 27 -15.04 -25.57 -3.70
N ARG A 28 -14.26 -25.28 -2.66
CA ARG A 28 -14.02 -23.92 -2.15
C ARG A 28 -12.56 -23.74 -1.73
N VAL A 29 -11.67 -23.83 -2.71
CA VAL A 29 -10.31 -23.29 -2.58
C VAL A 29 -10.45 -21.76 -2.68
N GLY A 30 -10.09 -21.06 -1.60
CA GLY A 30 -10.18 -19.60 -1.51
C GLY A 30 -11.45 -19.09 -0.80
N LYS A 31 -11.64 -19.44 0.47
CA LYS A 31 -12.33 -18.49 1.37
C LYS A 31 -11.43 -17.25 1.41
N LYS A 32 -11.90 -16.11 0.87
CA LYS A 32 -11.39 -14.78 1.25
C LYS A 32 -11.07 -14.80 2.74
N LYS A 33 -9.88 -14.35 3.14
CA LYS A 33 -9.46 -14.12 4.53
C LYS A 33 -10.66 -13.54 5.30
N LYS A 34 -11.44 -14.41 5.94
CA LYS A 34 -12.35 -14.01 7.00
C LYS A 34 -11.44 -14.00 8.20
N ARG A 35 -10.78 -12.87 8.42
CA ARG A 35 -10.58 -12.41 9.79
C ARG A 35 -11.99 -12.32 10.38
N ARG A 36 -12.44 -13.44 10.94
CA ARG A 36 -13.55 -13.52 11.88
C ARG A 36 -12.97 -14.03 13.20
N GLY A 37 -11.92 -13.36 13.68
CA GLY A 37 -12.09 -12.82 15.02
C GLY A 37 -13.32 -11.93 14.91
N GLY A 38 -14.42 -12.31 15.57
CA GLY A 38 -15.58 -11.43 15.61
C GLY A 38 -15.09 -10.12 16.19
N GLU A 39 -14.91 -9.10 15.35
CA GLU A 39 -14.99 -7.73 15.83
C GLU A 39 -16.25 -7.69 16.69
N PRO A 40 -16.21 -7.18 17.93
CA PRO A 40 -17.45 -6.87 18.60
C PRO A 40 -18.20 -5.99 17.61
N ASP A 41 -19.37 -6.44 17.17
CA ASP A 41 -20.21 -5.77 16.19
C ASP A 41 -20.58 -4.41 16.81
N THR A 42 -19.69 -3.44 16.67
CA THR A 42 -19.85 -2.04 17.11
C THR A 42 -20.81 -1.30 16.18
N LYS A 43 -21.41 -2.03 15.24
CA LYS A 43 -22.43 -1.57 14.32
C LYS A 43 -23.77 -1.66 15.02
N LEU A 44 -24.32 -0.50 15.35
CA LEU A 44 -25.71 -0.38 15.80
C LEU A 44 -26.65 -1.15 14.85
N PRO A 45 -27.69 -1.82 15.38
CA PRO A 45 -28.65 -2.53 14.54
C PRO A 45 -29.29 -1.58 13.54
N THR A 46 -29.41 -2.02 12.28
CA THR A 46 -29.93 -1.18 11.19
C THR A 46 -31.41 -0.84 11.40
N VAL A 47 -31.69 0.41 11.76
CA VAL A 47 -33.07 0.87 12.00
C VAL A 47 -33.71 1.37 10.71
N THR A 48 -34.63 0.57 10.15
CA THR A 48 -35.54 0.99 9.07
C THR A 48 -36.88 1.48 9.64
N PRO A 49 -37.51 2.54 9.09
CA PRO A 49 -37.19 3.30 7.86
C PRO A 49 -36.12 4.39 8.06
N SER A 50 -35.35 4.69 7.00
CA SER A 50 -34.27 5.70 6.99
C SER A 50 -34.78 7.16 6.91
N THR A 51 -36.05 7.37 6.59
CA THR A 51 -36.69 8.69 6.54
C THR A 51 -36.92 9.26 7.95
N ARG A 52 -37.04 10.60 8.07
CA ARG A 52 -37.34 11.29 9.35
C ARG A 52 -38.77 10.96 9.81
N CYS A 53 -38.92 9.88 10.58
CA CYS A 53 -40.20 9.37 11.06
C CYS A 53 -40.18 9.15 12.57
N LYS A 54 -41.33 9.32 13.23
CA LYS A 54 -41.51 8.98 14.65
C LYS A 54 -41.20 7.50 14.96
N LEU A 55 -41.45 6.58 14.01
CA LEU A 55 -41.12 5.17 14.14
C LEU A 55 -39.60 4.93 14.25
N ARG A 56 -38.79 5.69 13.50
CA ARG A 56 -37.33 5.60 13.55
C ARG A 56 -36.83 6.10 14.91
N GLN A 57 -37.38 7.20 15.40
CA GLN A 57 -37.05 7.73 16.73
C GLN A 57 -37.36 6.72 17.84
N LEU A 58 -38.56 6.13 17.86
CA LEU A 58 -38.95 5.15 18.87
C LEU A 58 -38.09 3.86 18.83
N LYS A 59 -37.67 3.43 17.63
CA LYS A 59 -36.75 2.30 17.50
C LYS A 59 -35.34 2.64 18.00
N LEU A 60 -34.82 3.84 17.71
CA LEU A 60 -33.53 4.31 18.22
C LEU A 60 -33.53 4.49 19.73
N GLU A 61 -34.63 4.99 20.31
CA GLU A 61 -34.81 5.07 21.77
C GLU A 61 -34.75 3.68 22.41
N ARG A 62 -35.44 2.68 21.86
CA ARG A 62 -35.33 1.29 22.36
C ARG A 62 -33.92 0.73 22.28
N VAL A 63 -33.20 0.98 21.18
CA VAL A 63 -31.80 0.52 21.03
C VAL A 63 -30.91 1.19 22.07
N LYS A 64 -31.09 2.50 22.30
CA LYS A 64 -30.40 3.24 23.36
C LYS A 64 -30.70 2.65 24.75
N ASP A 65 -31.95 2.33 25.03
CA ASP A 65 -32.34 1.76 26.33
C ASP A 65 -31.70 0.39 26.56
N TYR A 66 -31.62 -0.47 25.54
CA TYR A 66 -30.92 -1.77 25.65
C TYR A 66 -29.42 -1.59 25.89
N LEU A 67 -28.77 -0.66 25.18
CA LEU A 67 -27.34 -0.38 25.36
C LEU A 67 -27.04 0.17 26.75
N LEU A 68 -27.86 1.08 27.26
CA LEU A 68 -27.70 1.59 28.63
C LEU A 68 -27.89 0.49 29.68
N LEU A 69 -28.85 -0.41 29.46
CA LEU A 69 -29.08 -1.54 30.35
C LEU A 69 -27.92 -2.55 30.31
N GLU A 70 -27.33 -2.76 29.14
CA GLU A 70 -26.13 -3.59 28.97
C GLU A 70 -24.90 -2.93 29.63
N GLU A 71 -24.72 -1.62 29.48
CA GLU A 71 -23.64 -0.86 30.10
C GLU A 71 -23.75 -0.86 31.64
N GLU A 72 -24.96 -0.64 32.18
CA GLU A 72 -25.20 -0.76 33.63
C GLU A 72 -25.01 -2.20 34.11
N TYR A 73 -25.43 -3.20 33.33
CA TYR A 73 -25.24 -4.60 33.68
C TYR A 73 -23.76 -4.98 33.71
N ILE A 74 -22.98 -4.55 32.71
CA ILE A 74 -21.52 -4.77 32.67
C ILE A 74 -20.86 -4.03 33.83
N SER A 75 -21.16 -2.74 34.05
CA SER A 75 -20.58 -1.96 35.15
C SER A 75 -20.90 -2.57 36.53
N ASN A 76 -22.11 -3.08 36.72
CA ASN A 76 -22.48 -3.78 37.96
C ASN A 76 -21.83 -5.16 38.05
N GLN A 77 -21.67 -5.87 36.94
CA GLN A 77 -20.98 -7.16 36.91
C GLN A 77 -19.47 -7.01 37.17
N GLU A 78 -18.85 -5.92 36.70
CA GLU A 78 -17.47 -5.54 37.00
C GLU A 78 -17.31 -5.15 38.48
N LYS A 79 -18.26 -4.40 39.04
CA LYS A 79 -18.28 -4.08 40.48
C LYS A 79 -18.50 -5.30 41.38
N ILE A 80 -19.21 -6.32 40.88
CA ILE A 80 -19.57 -7.53 41.65
C ILE A 80 -18.57 -8.68 41.43
N LYS A 81 -17.81 -8.69 40.34
CA LYS A 81 -16.75 -9.67 40.14
C LYS A 81 -15.40 -9.10 40.61
N PRO A 82 -14.64 -9.79 41.48
CA PRO A 82 -13.18 -9.67 41.52
C PRO A 82 -12.59 -10.28 40.22
N SER A 83 -12.98 -9.73 39.07
CA SER A 83 -12.62 -10.24 37.74
C SER A 83 -11.32 -9.63 37.24
N GLU A 84 -11.02 -8.39 37.61
CA GLU A 84 -9.74 -7.77 37.24
C GLU A 84 -8.60 -8.43 38.00
N GLU A 85 -8.74 -8.64 39.31
CA GLU A 85 -7.77 -9.42 40.10
C GLU A 85 -7.62 -10.85 39.59
N ARG A 86 -8.71 -11.54 39.23
CA ARG A 86 -8.63 -12.89 38.63
C ARG A 86 -8.02 -12.89 37.23
N ALA A 87 -8.31 -11.90 36.39
CA ALA A 87 -7.73 -11.78 35.06
C ALA A 87 -6.24 -11.43 35.13
N GLU A 88 -5.85 -10.63 36.12
CA GLU A 88 -4.45 -10.30 36.40
C GLU A 88 -3.72 -11.52 36.99
N GLU A 89 -4.35 -12.28 37.89
CA GLU A 89 -3.84 -13.58 38.35
C GLU A 89 -3.73 -14.61 37.22
N GLU A 90 -4.70 -14.67 36.31
CA GLU A 90 -4.66 -15.55 35.13
C GLU A 90 -3.56 -15.13 34.16
N ARG A 91 -3.38 -13.82 33.91
CA ARG A 91 -2.26 -13.30 33.12
C ARG A 91 -0.92 -13.62 33.76
N ALA A 92 -0.79 -13.45 35.07
CA ALA A 92 0.43 -13.78 35.80
C ALA A 92 0.77 -15.28 35.70
N LYS A 93 -0.24 -16.17 35.81
CA LYS A 93 -0.07 -17.61 35.59
C LYS A 93 0.31 -17.93 34.16
N VAL A 94 -0.28 -17.25 33.17
CA VAL A 94 0.11 -17.41 31.77
C VAL A 94 1.56 -17.00 31.57
N ASP A 95 1.99 -15.85 32.09
CA ASP A 95 3.38 -15.39 31.98
C ASP A 95 4.38 -16.31 32.69
N GLU A 96 3.98 -16.95 33.80
CA GLU A 96 4.77 -18.03 34.42
C GLU A 96 4.92 -19.24 33.49
N ILE A 97 3.85 -19.65 32.79
CA ILE A 97 3.88 -20.72 31.78
C ILE A 97 4.73 -20.31 30.56
N ARG A 98 4.71 -19.03 30.18
CA ARG A 98 5.52 -18.52 29.05
C ARG A 98 7.01 -18.66 29.35
N GLY A 99 7.41 -18.44 30.59
CA GLY A 99 8.78 -18.55 31.02
C GLY A 99 9.72 -17.54 30.33
N THR A 100 10.80 -17.20 31.02
CA THR A 100 11.89 -16.38 30.46
C THR A 100 13.17 -17.20 30.49
N PRO A 101 13.91 -17.39 29.38
CA PRO A 101 13.76 -16.73 28.07
C PRO A 101 12.82 -17.47 27.10
N MET A 102 12.25 -16.72 26.15
CA MET A 102 11.46 -17.25 25.04
C MET A 102 12.35 -17.41 23.81
N GLY A 103 12.28 -18.56 23.15
CA GLY A 103 12.97 -18.82 21.88
C GLY A 103 12.11 -18.37 20.70
N VAL A 104 12.74 -18.02 19.58
CA VAL A 104 12.04 -17.74 18.33
C VAL A 104 12.24 -18.93 17.39
N GLY A 105 11.15 -19.39 16.78
CA GLY A 105 11.16 -20.42 15.75
C GLY A 105 10.20 -20.07 14.63
N THR A 106 10.26 -20.82 13.54
CA THR A 106 9.34 -20.69 12.40
C THR A 106 8.42 -21.90 12.36
N LEU A 107 7.13 -21.66 12.16
CA LEU A 107 6.13 -22.70 12.02
C LEU A 107 6.25 -23.30 10.62
N GLU A 108 6.51 -24.60 10.49
CA GLU A 108 6.58 -25.25 9.17
C GLU A 108 5.25 -25.85 8.77
N GLU A 109 4.68 -26.69 9.64
CA GLU A 109 3.44 -27.41 9.36
C GLU A 109 2.58 -27.53 10.61
N ILE A 110 1.27 -27.39 10.45
CA ILE A 110 0.29 -27.66 11.50
C ILE A 110 -0.21 -29.08 11.28
N VAL A 111 0.06 -29.96 12.25
CA VAL A 111 -0.29 -31.39 12.15
C VAL A 111 -1.74 -31.61 12.59
N ASP A 112 -2.10 -31.04 13.74
CA ASP A 112 -3.46 -31.12 14.30
C ASP A 112 -3.81 -29.83 15.07
N ASP A 113 -4.98 -29.82 15.72
CA ASP A 113 -5.45 -28.64 16.45
C ASP A 113 -4.52 -28.21 17.60
N ASN A 114 -3.72 -29.11 18.16
CA ASN A 114 -2.91 -28.87 19.36
C ASN A 114 -1.41 -29.14 19.16
N HIS A 115 -0.96 -29.52 17.97
CA HIS A 115 0.41 -29.88 17.67
C HIS A 115 0.85 -29.33 16.32
N ALA A 116 2.08 -28.86 16.28
CA ALA A 116 2.72 -28.34 15.08
C ALA A 116 4.18 -28.78 15.01
N ILE A 117 4.73 -28.72 13.80
CA ILE A 117 6.16 -28.86 13.55
C ILE A 117 6.74 -27.46 13.45
N VAL A 118 7.74 -27.19 14.30
CA VAL A 118 8.44 -25.91 14.34
C VAL A 118 9.93 -26.14 14.11
N SER A 119 10.53 -25.28 13.30
CA SER A 119 11.98 -25.26 13.09
C SER A 119 12.59 -24.16 13.96
N SER A 120 13.54 -24.53 14.81
CA SER A 120 14.34 -23.55 15.56
C SER A 120 15.42 -22.94 14.66
N ALA A 121 15.96 -21.77 15.00
CA ALA A 121 16.98 -21.06 14.22
C ALA A 121 18.26 -21.88 13.91
N ILE A 122 18.52 -22.94 14.70
CA ILE A 122 19.68 -23.83 14.56
C ILE A 122 19.35 -25.12 13.78
N GLY A 123 18.11 -25.27 13.30
CA GLY A 123 17.73 -26.26 12.28
C GLY A 123 17.11 -27.60 12.72
N PRO A 124 17.06 -28.04 14.00
CA PRO A 124 16.23 -29.19 14.32
C PRO A 124 14.75 -28.81 14.28
N GLU A 125 13.98 -29.62 13.55
CA GLU A 125 12.53 -29.62 13.57
C GLU A 125 12.04 -30.32 14.84
N TYR A 126 11.10 -29.70 15.55
CA TYR A 126 10.49 -30.24 16.74
C TYR A 126 8.99 -30.42 16.54
N TYR A 127 8.48 -31.59 16.93
CA TYR A 127 7.05 -31.80 17.11
C TYR A 127 6.63 -31.26 18.48
N VAL A 128 5.83 -30.20 18.48
CA VAL A 128 5.56 -29.39 19.67
C VAL A 128 4.07 -29.19 19.87
N SER A 129 3.65 -29.04 21.12
CA SER A 129 2.26 -28.72 21.45
C SER A 129 2.01 -27.21 21.41
N ILE A 130 0.84 -26.81 20.92
CA ILE A 130 0.35 -25.42 20.90
C ILE A 130 -0.39 -25.14 22.21
N CYS A 131 0.00 -24.08 22.92
CA CYS A 131 -0.67 -23.66 24.14
C CYS A 131 -2.08 -23.12 23.87
N SER A 132 -3.02 -23.36 24.80
CA SER A 132 -4.44 -23.02 24.62
C SER A 132 -4.74 -21.52 24.49
N PHE A 133 -3.83 -20.65 24.91
CA PHE A 133 -3.97 -19.20 24.82
C PHE A 133 -3.44 -18.60 23.50
N VAL A 134 -2.96 -19.45 22.59
CA VAL A 134 -2.58 -19.04 21.24
C VAL A 134 -3.80 -19.13 20.32
N ASP A 135 -4.06 -18.04 19.59
CA ASP A 135 -5.13 -18.02 18.60
C ASP A 135 -4.71 -18.83 17.37
N LYS A 136 -5.39 -19.97 17.15
CA LYS A 136 -5.08 -20.91 16.08
C LYS A 136 -5.39 -20.36 14.70
N ASP A 137 -6.33 -19.42 14.60
CA ASP A 137 -6.72 -18.82 13.33
C ASP A 137 -5.63 -17.90 12.76
N GLN A 138 -4.67 -17.49 13.59
CA GLN A 138 -3.56 -16.62 13.22
C GLN A 138 -2.28 -17.41 12.87
N LEU A 139 -2.27 -18.73 13.07
CA LEU A 139 -1.13 -19.58 12.72
C LEU A 139 -1.17 -19.90 11.23
N GLU A 140 -0.30 -19.25 10.45
CA GLU A 140 -0.04 -19.58 9.06
C GLU A 140 1.33 -20.28 8.95
N PRO A 141 1.48 -21.32 8.09
CA PRO A 141 2.79 -21.88 7.79
C PRO A 141 3.77 -20.78 7.33
N GLY A 142 4.95 -20.73 7.94
CA GLY A 142 5.95 -19.70 7.74
C GLY A 142 5.91 -18.55 8.75
N SER A 143 4.86 -18.44 9.58
CA SER A 143 4.80 -17.43 10.64
C SER A 143 5.86 -17.66 11.73
N SER A 144 6.36 -16.56 12.27
CA SER A 144 7.29 -16.59 13.40
C SER A 144 6.53 -16.88 14.69
N VAL A 145 6.94 -17.92 15.41
CA VAL A 145 6.31 -18.36 16.66
C VAL A 145 7.30 -18.28 17.82
N LEU A 146 6.76 -17.99 18.99
CA LEU A 146 7.50 -17.97 20.25
C LEU A 146 7.43 -19.35 20.91
N LEU A 147 8.60 -19.89 21.21
CA LEU A 147 8.79 -21.24 21.77
C LEU A 147 9.28 -21.17 23.21
N HIS A 148 8.80 -22.09 24.05
CA HIS A 148 9.30 -22.24 25.41
C HIS A 148 10.71 -22.88 25.41
N ASN A 149 11.69 -22.27 26.06
CA ASN A 149 13.08 -22.75 26.00
C ASN A 149 13.31 -24.18 26.53
N LYS A 150 12.46 -24.68 27.45
CA LYS A 150 12.62 -26.05 28.00
C LYS A 150 11.85 -27.14 27.25
N VAL A 151 10.64 -26.81 26.76
CA VAL A 151 9.66 -27.80 26.26
C VAL A 151 9.40 -27.62 24.77
N MET A 152 9.90 -26.52 24.19
CA MET A 152 9.68 -26.10 22.81
C MET A 152 8.20 -25.93 22.42
N SER A 153 7.28 -25.82 23.38
CA SER A 153 5.86 -25.56 23.11
C SER A 153 5.62 -24.17 22.51
N VAL A 154 4.64 -24.04 21.63
CA VAL A 154 4.24 -22.74 21.05
C VAL A 154 3.48 -21.93 22.08
N ILE A 155 4.11 -20.88 22.59
CA ILE A 155 3.57 -19.97 23.60
C ILE A 155 2.80 -18.83 22.94
N GLY A 156 3.22 -18.40 21.77
CA GLY A 156 2.65 -17.20 21.16
C GLY A 156 3.08 -17.08 19.72
N ILE A 157 2.41 -16.20 19.01
CA ILE A 157 2.77 -15.82 17.66
C ILE A 157 3.54 -14.51 17.81
N LEU A 158 4.71 -14.44 17.20
CA LEU A 158 5.33 -13.16 16.97
C LEU A 158 4.58 -12.58 15.77
N SER A 159 3.85 -11.48 15.96
CA SER A 159 3.23 -10.77 14.84
C SER A 159 4.30 -10.54 13.79
N ASP A 160 4.02 -10.88 12.53
CA ASP A 160 4.97 -10.67 11.43
C ASP A 160 5.42 -9.20 11.46
N ASP A 161 6.64 -9.00 11.97
CA ASP A 161 7.32 -7.73 11.82
C ASP A 161 7.58 -7.61 10.33
N ALA A 162 6.72 -6.86 9.63
CA ALA A 162 6.96 -6.47 8.27
C ALA A 162 8.44 -6.08 8.17
N ASP A 163 9.14 -6.69 7.19
CA ASP A 163 10.58 -6.55 7.04
C ASP A 163 10.97 -5.07 7.29
N PRO A 164 11.95 -4.79 8.17
CA PRO A 164 12.30 -3.41 8.52
C PRO A 164 12.50 -2.54 7.28
N MET A 165 12.93 -3.13 6.16
CA MET A 165 13.00 -2.44 4.87
C MET A 165 11.67 -1.87 4.37
N VAL A 166 10.55 -2.59 4.51
CA VAL A 166 9.24 -2.12 4.06
C VAL A 166 8.62 -1.14 5.06
N SER A 167 8.94 -1.27 6.35
CA SER A 167 8.57 -0.26 7.34
C SER A 167 9.24 1.09 7.06
N VAL A 168 10.46 1.11 6.47
CA VAL A 168 11.08 2.35 5.98
C VAL A 168 10.33 2.96 4.78
N MET A 169 9.65 2.14 3.98
CA MET A 169 8.87 2.60 2.82
C MET A 169 7.50 3.19 3.21
N LYS A 170 7.03 2.92 4.44
CA LYS A 170 5.86 3.59 5.01
C LYS A 170 6.21 5.03 5.32
N VAL A 171 5.53 5.94 4.65
CA VAL A 171 5.67 7.37 4.94
C VAL A 171 4.74 7.71 6.11
N ASP A 172 5.27 7.65 7.34
CA ASP A 172 4.52 7.96 8.58
C ASP A 172 4.03 9.42 8.66
N LYS A 173 4.51 10.31 7.79
CA LYS A 173 4.13 11.72 7.78
C LYS A 173 3.57 12.12 6.42
N ALA A 174 2.31 12.53 6.38
CA ALA A 174 1.73 13.17 5.21
C ALA A 174 2.64 14.32 4.73
N PRO A 175 3.02 14.35 3.45
CA PRO A 175 3.84 15.43 2.92
C PRO A 175 3.11 16.77 3.06
N LEU A 176 3.86 17.85 3.28
CA LEU A 176 3.31 19.19 3.53
C LEU A 176 2.75 19.87 2.27
N GLU A 177 3.06 19.33 1.09
CA GLU A 177 2.71 19.91 -0.20
C GLU A 177 1.21 19.70 -0.47
N SER A 178 0.50 20.76 -0.86
CA SER A 178 -0.92 20.71 -1.25
C SER A 178 -1.10 20.97 -2.74
N TYR A 179 -2.27 20.68 -3.31
CA TYR A 179 -2.59 21.07 -4.69
C TYR A 179 -2.46 22.58 -4.94
N ALA A 180 -2.63 23.41 -3.89
CA ALA A 180 -2.43 24.85 -3.98
C ALA A 180 -0.96 25.27 -4.23
N ASP A 181 -0.01 24.40 -3.87
CA ASP A 181 1.42 24.62 -4.13
C ASP A 181 1.82 24.20 -5.56
N VAL A 182 0.95 23.47 -6.27
CA VAL A 182 1.16 23.08 -7.67
C VAL A 182 0.71 24.23 -8.57
N GLY A 183 1.68 24.88 -9.23
CA GLY A 183 1.38 25.97 -10.16
C GLY A 183 0.90 25.47 -11.53
N GLY A 184 -0.39 25.57 -11.80
CA GLY A 184 -0.99 25.18 -13.09
C GLY A 184 -1.33 23.69 -13.17
N LEU A 185 -1.32 23.12 -14.38
CA LEU A 185 -1.64 21.71 -14.66
C LEU A 185 -3.03 21.28 -14.15
N GLU A 186 -4.04 22.15 -14.31
CA GLU A 186 -5.39 21.91 -13.79
C GLU A 186 -6.02 20.65 -14.39
N ASP A 187 -5.80 20.40 -15.68
CA ASP A 187 -6.30 19.21 -16.37
C ASP A 187 -5.67 17.92 -15.82
N GLN A 188 -4.34 17.91 -15.63
CA GLN A 188 -3.63 16.75 -15.07
C GLN A 188 -4.01 16.50 -13.60
N ILE A 189 -4.19 17.57 -12.82
CA ILE A 189 -4.66 17.47 -11.43
C ILE A 189 -6.06 16.84 -11.40
N GLN A 190 -6.96 17.29 -12.29
CA GLN A 190 -8.31 16.75 -12.38
C GLN A 190 -8.31 15.25 -12.74
N GLU A 191 -7.51 14.84 -13.73
CA GLU A 191 -7.40 13.41 -14.09
C GLU A 191 -6.90 12.54 -12.93
N ILE A 192 -5.97 13.04 -12.11
CA ILE A 192 -5.40 12.29 -10.99
C ILE A 192 -6.39 12.23 -9.82
N LYS A 193 -7.13 13.31 -9.58
CA LYS A 193 -8.22 13.32 -8.61
C LYS A 193 -9.30 12.31 -8.98
N GLU A 194 -9.69 12.24 -10.25
CA GLU A 194 -10.66 11.24 -10.73
C GLU A 194 -10.13 9.81 -10.65
N ALA A 195 -8.82 9.61 -10.80
CA ALA A 195 -8.23 8.27 -10.76
C ALA A 195 -7.97 7.74 -9.35
N VAL A 196 -7.60 8.62 -8.40
CA VAL A 196 -7.13 8.22 -7.06
C VAL A 196 -8.05 8.71 -5.95
N GLU A 197 -8.41 10.00 -5.94
CA GLU A 197 -9.15 10.62 -4.83
C GLU A 197 -10.65 10.31 -4.88
N LEU A 198 -11.26 10.37 -6.07
CA LEU A 198 -12.68 10.16 -6.26
C LEU A 198 -13.14 8.73 -5.90
N PRO A 199 -12.41 7.65 -6.26
CA PRO A 199 -12.76 6.30 -5.84
C PRO A 199 -12.69 6.09 -4.32
N LEU A 200 -11.79 6.81 -3.63
CA LEU A 200 -11.60 6.70 -2.18
C LEU A 200 -12.64 7.50 -1.39
N THR A 201 -13.01 8.68 -1.91
CA THR A 201 -13.96 9.59 -1.26
C THR A 201 -15.42 9.23 -1.55
N HIS A 202 -15.72 8.84 -2.78
CA HIS A 202 -17.08 8.58 -3.25
C HIS A 202 -17.17 7.30 -4.10
N PRO A 203 -17.01 6.10 -3.48
CA PRO A 203 -17.14 4.83 -4.19
C PRO A 203 -18.54 4.61 -4.78
N GLU A 204 -19.58 5.19 -4.16
CA GLU A 204 -20.99 5.08 -4.59
C GLU A 204 -21.20 5.50 -6.06
N LEU A 205 -20.46 6.53 -6.53
CA LEU A 205 -20.55 7.01 -7.91
C LEU A 205 -20.13 5.93 -8.94
N TYR A 206 -19.15 5.09 -8.58
CA TYR A 206 -18.68 4.00 -9.45
C TYR A 206 -19.64 2.81 -9.40
N GLU A 207 -20.21 2.52 -8.23
CA GLU A 207 -21.18 1.43 -8.04
C GLU A 207 -22.49 1.70 -8.79
N ASP A 208 -23.02 2.93 -8.73
CA ASP A 208 -24.26 3.33 -9.41
C ASP A 208 -24.15 3.24 -10.94
N ILE A 209 -22.99 3.61 -11.48
CA ILE A 209 -22.70 3.53 -12.92
C ILE A 209 -22.33 2.08 -13.31
N GLY A 210 -21.85 1.27 -12.36
CA GLY A 210 -21.40 -0.11 -12.60
C GLY A 210 -20.04 -0.21 -13.28
N ILE A 211 -19.19 0.81 -13.15
CA ILE A 211 -17.83 0.84 -13.71
C ILE A 211 -16.79 0.55 -12.63
N ARG A 212 -15.73 -0.18 -12.98
CA ARG A 212 -14.60 -0.36 -12.05
C ARG A 212 -13.72 0.89 -12.07
N PRO A 213 -13.27 1.41 -10.92
CA PRO A 213 -12.34 2.51 -10.89
C PRO A 213 -10.99 2.10 -11.52
N PRO A 214 -10.25 3.03 -12.13
CA PRO A 214 -8.92 2.73 -12.69
C PRO A 214 -7.97 2.25 -11.58
N LYS A 215 -7.07 1.32 -11.94
CA LYS A 215 -6.15 0.68 -10.99
C LYS A 215 -4.81 1.39 -10.89
N GLY A 216 -4.24 1.71 -12.05
CA GLY A 216 -2.89 2.28 -12.16
C GLY A 216 -2.86 3.56 -12.97
N VAL A 217 -2.07 4.52 -12.50
CA VAL A 217 -1.79 5.78 -13.18
C VAL A 217 -0.29 5.89 -13.41
N ILE A 218 0.12 6.28 -14.62
CA ILE A 218 1.51 6.64 -14.91
C ILE A 218 1.64 8.13 -15.21
N LEU A 219 2.59 8.76 -14.55
CA LEU A 219 2.99 10.16 -14.71
C LEU A 219 4.28 10.18 -15.54
N TYR A 220 4.25 10.77 -16.73
CA TYR A 220 5.42 10.86 -17.61
C TYR A 220 5.60 12.28 -18.16
N GLY A 221 6.83 12.64 -18.52
CA GLY A 221 7.16 13.97 -19.05
C GLY A 221 8.62 14.33 -18.81
N GLU A 222 9.01 15.56 -19.12
CA GLU A 222 10.38 16.02 -18.87
C GLU A 222 10.72 16.07 -17.37
N PRO A 223 12.00 15.94 -16.99
CA PRO A 223 12.43 16.13 -15.60
C PRO A 223 12.13 17.57 -15.14
N GLY A 224 11.78 17.72 -13.87
CA GLY A 224 11.52 19.05 -13.28
C GLY A 224 10.12 19.64 -13.56
N THR A 225 9.20 18.87 -14.14
CA THR A 225 7.80 19.25 -14.41
C THR A 225 6.85 19.05 -13.22
N GLY A 226 7.34 18.51 -12.09
CA GLY A 226 6.55 18.42 -10.86
C GLY A 226 5.81 17.09 -10.63
N LYS A 227 6.15 16.02 -11.34
CA LYS A 227 5.56 14.67 -11.17
C LYS A 227 5.58 14.19 -9.71
N THR A 228 6.74 14.24 -9.06
CA THR A 228 6.89 13.86 -7.63
C THR A 228 6.16 14.83 -6.69
N LEU A 229 6.06 16.12 -7.04
CA LEU A 229 5.35 17.13 -6.24
C LEU A 229 3.85 16.85 -6.26
N LEU A 230 3.30 16.53 -7.41
CA LEU A 230 1.88 16.20 -7.53
C LEU A 230 1.55 14.90 -6.80
N ALA A 231 2.38 13.86 -6.89
CA ALA A 231 2.18 12.62 -6.13
C ALA A 231 2.13 12.86 -4.61
N LYS A 232 2.97 13.76 -4.10
CA LYS A 232 2.92 14.18 -2.69
C LYS A 232 1.66 14.96 -2.36
N ALA A 233 1.22 15.87 -3.24
CA ALA A 233 -0.02 16.62 -3.04
C ALA A 233 -1.25 15.70 -2.95
N VAL A 234 -1.28 14.65 -3.78
CA VAL A 234 -2.32 13.60 -3.73
C VAL A 234 -2.28 12.87 -2.39
N ALA A 235 -1.09 12.44 -1.95
CA ALA A 235 -0.91 11.74 -0.68
C ALA A 235 -1.45 12.55 0.51
N ASN A 236 -1.24 13.87 0.49
CA ASN A 236 -1.76 14.78 1.51
C ASN A 236 -3.30 14.89 1.48
N SER A 237 -3.92 14.85 0.30
CA SER A 237 -5.39 14.95 0.16
C SER A 237 -6.13 13.67 0.55
N THR A 238 -5.57 12.51 0.22
CA THR A 238 -6.32 11.24 0.26
C THR A 238 -6.43 10.58 1.64
N ALA A 239 -5.73 11.07 2.67
CA ALA A 239 -5.67 10.48 4.03
C ALA A 239 -5.39 8.96 4.11
N ALA A 240 -5.06 8.32 2.98
CA ALA A 240 -4.75 6.92 2.83
C ALA A 240 -3.28 6.64 3.16
N THR A 241 -2.95 5.38 3.47
CA THR A 241 -1.57 4.99 3.72
C THR A 241 -0.73 5.21 2.47
N PHE A 242 0.30 6.05 2.55
CA PHE A 242 1.18 6.35 1.41
C PHE A 242 2.49 5.57 1.53
N LEU A 243 2.72 4.67 0.58
CA LEU A 243 3.94 3.89 0.44
C LEU A 243 4.77 4.50 -0.68
N ARG A 244 5.96 4.98 -0.37
CA ARG A 244 6.88 5.54 -1.36
C ARG A 244 8.06 4.60 -1.56
N VAL A 245 8.31 4.25 -2.82
CA VAL A 245 9.48 3.47 -3.23
C VAL A 245 10.14 4.16 -4.42
N VAL A 246 11.47 4.20 -4.43
CA VAL A 246 12.23 4.64 -5.62
C VAL A 246 12.59 3.40 -6.44
N GLY A 247 12.44 3.46 -7.76
CA GLY A 247 12.68 2.31 -8.65
C GLY A 247 14.07 1.68 -8.49
N SER A 248 15.08 2.49 -8.15
CA SER A 248 16.44 2.03 -7.84
C SER A 248 16.55 1.19 -6.57
N GLU A 249 15.66 1.37 -5.58
CA GLU A 249 15.64 0.60 -4.32
C GLU A 249 15.18 -0.85 -4.54
N LEU A 250 14.46 -1.11 -5.64
CA LEU A 250 14.03 -2.46 -6.02
C LEU A 250 15.19 -3.31 -6.58
N ILE A 251 16.34 -2.69 -6.88
CA ILE A 251 17.54 -3.38 -7.37
C ILE A 251 18.42 -3.75 -6.18
N GLN A 252 18.46 -5.05 -5.86
CA GLN A 252 19.24 -5.59 -4.75
C GLN A 252 20.49 -6.32 -5.23
N LYS A 253 21.52 -6.38 -4.38
CA LYS A 253 22.80 -7.06 -4.69
C LYS A 253 22.68 -8.58 -4.70
N TYR A 254 21.75 -9.11 -3.91
CA TYR A 254 21.54 -10.55 -3.76
C TYR A 254 20.46 -11.03 -4.73
N LEU A 255 20.68 -12.22 -5.29
CA LEU A 255 19.77 -12.84 -6.23
C LEU A 255 18.50 -13.30 -5.51
N GLY A 256 17.33 -12.85 -5.97
CA GLY A 256 16.02 -13.21 -5.42
C GLY A 256 15.45 -12.21 -4.40
N ASP A 257 16.27 -11.30 -3.88
CA ASP A 257 15.82 -10.29 -2.91
C ASP A 257 14.92 -9.23 -3.58
N GLY A 258 15.17 -8.90 -4.84
CA GLY A 258 14.34 -7.96 -5.60
C GLY A 258 12.87 -8.42 -5.70
N PRO A 259 12.59 -9.61 -6.26
CA PRO A 259 11.23 -10.16 -6.31
C PRO A 259 10.59 -10.33 -4.92
N LYS A 260 11.37 -10.75 -3.90
CA LYS A 260 10.88 -10.89 -2.52
C LYS A 260 10.40 -9.53 -1.97
N LEU A 261 11.19 -8.48 -2.14
CA LEU A 261 10.85 -7.13 -1.70
C LEU A 261 9.59 -6.60 -2.37
N VAL A 262 9.41 -6.86 -3.67
CA VAL A 262 8.19 -6.47 -4.40
C VAL A 262 6.95 -7.15 -3.82
N ARG A 263 7.02 -8.46 -3.51
CA ARG A 263 5.90 -9.17 -2.85
C ARG A 263 5.57 -8.58 -1.50
N GLU A 264 6.60 -8.28 -0.71
CA GLU A 264 6.44 -7.74 0.63
C GLU A 264 5.83 -6.33 0.62
N LEU A 265 6.27 -5.47 -0.31
CA LEU A 265 5.71 -4.14 -0.54
C LEU A 265 4.20 -4.20 -0.76
N PHE A 266 3.75 -5.09 -1.65
CA PHE A 266 2.32 -5.23 -1.95
C PHE A 266 1.56 -5.91 -0.82
N ARG A 267 2.17 -6.84 -0.09
CA ARG A 267 1.57 -7.45 1.12
C ARG A 267 1.27 -6.38 2.16
N VAL A 268 2.25 -5.52 2.44
CA VAL A 268 2.10 -4.40 3.38
C VAL A 268 1.08 -3.38 2.88
N ALA A 269 1.04 -3.10 1.57
CA ALA A 269 0.02 -2.24 0.97
C ALA A 269 -1.39 -2.80 1.17
N GLU A 270 -1.57 -4.12 1.01
CA GLU A 270 -2.85 -4.79 1.19
C GLU A 270 -3.28 -4.81 2.67
N GLU A 271 -2.34 -5.05 3.59
CA GLU A 271 -2.60 -5.00 5.04
C GLU A 271 -2.98 -3.60 5.53
N SER A 272 -2.50 -2.56 4.85
CA SER A 272 -2.74 -1.16 5.19
C SER A 272 -3.80 -0.48 4.30
N ALA A 273 -4.62 -1.26 3.61
CA ALA A 273 -5.67 -0.75 2.73
C ALA A 273 -6.73 0.07 3.49
N PRO A 274 -7.20 1.22 2.97
CA PRO A 274 -6.88 1.80 1.66
C PRO A 274 -5.48 2.41 1.60
N SER A 275 -4.72 2.09 0.54
CA SER A 275 -3.32 2.50 0.40
C SER A 275 -2.95 2.91 -1.03
N ILE A 276 -1.95 3.78 -1.13
CA ILE A 276 -1.39 4.28 -2.38
C ILE A 276 0.08 3.87 -2.44
N VAL A 277 0.45 3.10 -3.45
CA VAL A 277 1.83 2.72 -3.75
C VAL A 277 2.37 3.67 -4.82
N PHE A 278 3.28 4.55 -4.43
CA PHE A 278 3.98 5.46 -5.33
C PHE A 278 5.38 4.92 -5.64
N ILE A 279 5.63 4.60 -6.91
CA ILE A 279 6.94 4.19 -7.41
C ILE A 279 7.50 5.31 -8.27
N ASP A 280 8.52 5.99 -7.76
CA ASP A 280 9.25 7.05 -8.49
C ASP A 280 10.38 6.43 -9.32
N GLU A 281 10.76 7.08 -10.42
CA GLU A 281 11.87 6.64 -11.30
C GLU A 281 11.78 5.16 -11.74
N ILE A 282 10.59 4.72 -12.16
CA ILE A 282 10.36 3.33 -12.61
C ILE A 282 11.20 2.96 -13.85
N ASP A 283 11.70 3.94 -14.59
CA ASP A 283 12.63 3.76 -15.70
C ASP A 283 13.98 3.15 -15.29
N ALA A 284 14.35 3.22 -14.00
CA ALA A 284 15.54 2.52 -13.49
C ALA A 284 15.46 0.98 -13.65
N ILE A 285 14.25 0.42 -13.55
CA ILE A 285 14.01 -1.03 -13.65
C ILE A 285 13.25 -1.44 -14.92
N GLY A 286 12.57 -0.48 -15.56
CA GLY A 286 11.63 -0.73 -16.65
C GLY A 286 12.21 -0.71 -18.05
N THR A 287 13.53 -0.58 -18.23
CA THR A 287 14.15 -0.41 -19.56
C THR A 287 13.85 -1.56 -20.53
N LYS A 288 13.54 -1.20 -21.79
CA LYS A 288 13.24 -2.11 -22.89
C LYS A 288 14.39 -3.06 -23.15
N ARG A 289 14.04 -4.33 -23.25
CA ARG A 289 14.96 -5.46 -23.36
C ARG A 289 15.62 -5.50 -24.73
N TYR A 290 16.94 -5.42 -24.76
CA TYR A 290 17.76 -6.16 -25.72
C TYR A 290 18.53 -7.21 -24.91
N GLU A 291 18.66 -8.41 -25.47
CA GLU A 291 19.10 -9.66 -24.83
C GLU A 291 20.11 -9.47 -23.67
N ALA A 292 19.63 -9.73 -22.44
CA ALA A 292 20.43 -9.62 -21.22
C ALA A 292 21.57 -10.64 -21.21
N THR A 293 22.78 -10.15 -21.51
CA THR A 293 24.00 -10.97 -21.54
C THR A 293 24.55 -11.17 -20.13
N SER A 294 24.27 -10.23 -19.22
CA SER A 294 24.82 -10.20 -17.86
C SER A 294 23.86 -10.75 -16.81
N GLY A 295 24.40 -11.42 -15.78
CA GLY A 295 23.61 -11.97 -14.67
C GLY A 295 22.82 -10.91 -13.88
N GLY A 296 23.35 -9.68 -13.76
CA GLY A 296 22.66 -8.58 -13.08
C GLY A 296 21.42 -8.08 -13.82
N GLU A 297 21.46 -7.99 -15.15
CA GLU A 297 20.31 -7.58 -15.97
C GLU A 297 19.16 -8.60 -15.89
N ARG A 298 19.50 -9.89 -15.82
CA ARG A 298 18.52 -10.96 -15.64
C ARG A 298 17.78 -10.85 -14.30
N GLU A 299 18.45 -10.36 -13.26
CA GLU A 299 17.82 -10.16 -11.96
C GLU A 299 16.86 -8.98 -11.98
N ILE A 300 17.27 -7.84 -12.55
CA ILE A 300 16.38 -6.68 -12.75
C ILE A 300 15.13 -7.09 -13.54
N GLN A 301 15.30 -7.91 -14.59
CA GLN A 301 14.20 -8.43 -15.36
C GLN A 301 13.26 -9.32 -14.54
N ARG A 302 13.79 -10.15 -13.63
CA ARG A 302 12.98 -10.99 -12.72
C ARG A 302 12.16 -10.12 -11.76
N THR A 303 12.77 -9.09 -11.18
CA THR A 303 12.09 -8.12 -10.31
C THR A 303 10.96 -7.40 -11.04
N MET A 304 11.21 -6.95 -12.28
CA MET A 304 10.19 -6.31 -13.11
C MET A 304 9.04 -7.26 -13.47
N LEU A 305 9.32 -8.53 -13.80
CA LEU A 305 8.29 -9.53 -14.06
C LEU A 305 7.43 -9.81 -12.82
N GLU A 306 8.05 -9.85 -11.64
CA GLU A 306 7.30 -10.00 -10.38
C GLU A 306 6.41 -8.77 -10.13
N LEU A 307 6.92 -7.55 -10.34
CA LEU A 307 6.12 -6.32 -10.25
C LEU A 307 4.91 -6.37 -11.20
N LEU A 308 5.12 -6.83 -12.43
CA LEU A 308 4.03 -7.05 -13.40
C LEU A 308 2.98 -8.05 -12.92
N ASN A 309 3.42 -9.16 -12.33
CA ASN A 309 2.51 -10.17 -11.80
C ASN A 309 1.69 -9.63 -10.62
N GLN A 310 2.31 -8.84 -9.73
CA GLN A 310 1.60 -8.20 -8.62
C GLN A 310 0.59 -7.17 -9.15
N LEU A 311 0.93 -6.38 -10.17
CA LEU A 311 0.04 -5.40 -10.83
C LEU A 311 -1.16 -6.05 -11.56
N ASP A 312 -1.02 -7.24 -12.12
CA ASP A 312 -2.14 -7.97 -12.74
C ASP A 312 -3.03 -8.71 -11.72
N GLY A 313 -2.43 -9.19 -10.63
CA GLY A 313 -3.10 -10.00 -9.60
C GLY A 313 -4.17 -9.27 -8.78
N PHE A 314 -4.36 -7.96 -9.01
CA PHE A 314 -5.25 -7.08 -8.26
C PHE A 314 -6.75 -7.32 -8.44
N ASP A 315 -7.19 -8.23 -9.32
CA ASP A 315 -8.63 -8.46 -9.54
C ASP A 315 -9.37 -9.08 -8.33
N SER A 316 -8.65 -9.42 -7.26
CA SER A 316 -9.22 -9.89 -5.98
C SER A 316 -8.70 -9.18 -4.72
N ARG A 317 -7.78 -8.21 -4.85
CA ARG A 317 -6.91 -7.73 -3.75
C ARG A 317 -7.11 -6.23 -3.46
N GLY A 318 -8.10 -5.91 -2.63
CA GLY A 318 -8.19 -4.65 -1.87
C GLY A 318 -8.27 -3.33 -2.65
N ASP A 319 -8.42 -2.24 -1.88
CA ASP A 319 -8.43 -0.85 -2.37
C ASP A 319 -7.01 -0.27 -2.41
N VAL A 320 -6.13 -0.90 -3.20
CA VAL A 320 -4.75 -0.44 -3.41
C VAL A 320 -4.64 0.28 -4.75
N LYS A 321 -4.13 1.51 -4.74
CA LYS A 321 -3.89 2.31 -5.95
C LYS A 321 -2.41 2.41 -6.25
N VAL A 322 -2.02 2.30 -7.53
CA VAL A 322 -0.62 2.39 -7.93
C VAL A 322 -0.38 3.65 -8.76
N LEU A 323 0.58 4.45 -8.32
CA LEU A 323 1.08 5.64 -9.01
C LEU A 323 2.53 5.37 -9.45
N LEU A 324 2.79 5.46 -10.74
CA LEU A 324 4.13 5.29 -11.31
C LEU A 324 4.61 6.62 -11.88
N ALA A 325 5.84 7.03 -11.60
CA ALA A 325 6.46 8.20 -12.23
C ALA A 325 7.68 7.80 -13.06
N THR A 326 7.77 8.35 -14.27
CA THR A 326 8.91 8.12 -15.18
C THR A 326 9.27 9.40 -15.93
N ASN A 327 10.53 9.55 -16.32
CA ASN A 327 10.96 10.61 -17.23
C ASN A 327 10.89 10.18 -18.71
N ARG A 328 10.92 8.88 -18.98
CA ARG A 328 11.03 8.32 -20.33
C ARG A 328 10.05 7.17 -20.49
N ILE A 329 8.85 7.48 -20.97
CA ILE A 329 7.82 6.44 -21.19
C ILE A 329 8.20 5.50 -22.33
N GLU A 330 9.00 5.98 -23.29
CA GLU A 330 9.47 5.24 -24.46
C GLU A 330 10.49 4.16 -24.11
N THR A 331 11.21 4.28 -23.00
CA THR A 331 12.15 3.25 -22.55
C THR A 331 11.45 2.13 -21.77
N LEU A 332 10.21 2.31 -21.34
CA LEU A 332 9.49 1.32 -20.54
C LEU A 332 9.02 0.11 -21.35
N ASP A 333 9.04 -1.07 -20.73
CA ASP A 333 8.47 -2.30 -21.31
C ASP A 333 6.98 -2.07 -21.67
N PRO A 334 6.57 -2.25 -22.93
CA PRO A 334 5.17 -2.12 -23.36
C PRO A 334 4.22 -3.03 -22.59
N ALA A 335 4.70 -4.10 -21.97
CA ALA A 335 3.91 -4.95 -21.09
C ALA A 335 3.37 -4.18 -19.88
N LEU A 336 4.13 -3.26 -19.29
CA LEU A 336 3.66 -2.41 -18.18
C LEU A 336 2.52 -1.49 -18.63
N LEU A 337 2.63 -0.93 -19.84
CA LEU A 337 1.72 0.09 -20.37
C LEU A 337 0.40 -0.46 -20.94
N ARG A 338 0.15 -1.77 -20.79
CA ARG A 338 -1.04 -2.43 -21.30
C ARG A 338 -2.27 -2.04 -20.46
N PRO A 339 -3.41 -1.71 -21.09
CA PRO A 339 -4.68 -1.47 -20.39
C PRO A 339 -5.06 -2.66 -19.49
N GLY A 340 -5.56 -2.39 -18.28
CA GLY A 340 -5.81 -3.38 -17.23
C GLY A 340 -4.75 -3.40 -16.12
N ARG A 341 -3.53 -2.92 -16.41
CA ARG A 341 -2.47 -2.63 -15.42
C ARG A 341 -2.39 -1.14 -15.14
N ILE A 342 -2.18 -0.38 -16.20
CA ILE A 342 -2.10 1.08 -16.19
C ILE A 342 -3.22 1.59 -17.11
N ASP A 343 -4.22 2.20 -16.51
CA ASP A 343 -5.42 2.65 -17.21
C ASP A 343 -5.32 4.13 -17.62
N ARG A 344 -4.58 4.93 -16.84
CA ARG A 344 -4.38 6.36 -17.10
C ARG A 344 -2.92 6.68 -17.34
N LYS A 345 -2.66 7.44 -18.40
CA LYS A 345 -1.33 7.91 -18.81
C LYS A 345 -1.40 9.43 -18.87
N ILE A 346 -0.69 10.08 -17.96
CA ILE A 346 -0.79 11.52 -17.75
C ILE A 346 0.52 12.16 -18.12
N GLU A 347 0.46 13.02 -19.14
CA GLU A 347 1.59 13.73 -19.67
C GLU A 347 1.80 15.05 -18.94
N PHE A 348 3.06 15.32 -18.57
CA PHE A 348 3.51 16.56 -17.98
C PHE A 348 4.34 17.33 -19.01
N PRO A 349 3.71 18.24 -19.76
CA PRO A 349 4.41 19.10 -20.68
C PRO A 349 5.24 20.15 -19.94
N LEU A 350 6.12 20.82 -20.68
CA LEU A 350 6.78 22.03 -20.18
C LEU A 350 5.75 23.13 -19.87
N PRO A 351 5.99 23.98 -18.86
CA PRO A 351 5.01 24.97 -18.45
C PRO A 351 4.86 26.11 -19.47
N ASP A 352 3.61 26.44 -19.80
CA ASP A 352 3.23 27.62 -20.59
C ASP A 352 3.54 28.94 -19.86
N GLU A 353 3.57 30.08 -20.56
CA GLU A 353 3.80 31.40 -19.96
C GLU A 353 2.84 31.72 -18.79
N LYS A 354 1.56 31.35 -18.92
CA LYS A 354 0.57 31.51 -17.84
C LYS A 354 0.93 30.66 -16.63
N THR A 355 1.32 29.41 -16.87
CA THR A 355 1.72 28.45 -15.84
C THR A 355 3.02 28.88 -15.17
N LYS A 356 4.03 29.29 -15.93
CA LYS A 356 5.30 29.88 -15.45
C LYS A 356 5.03 31.06 -14.51
N ARG A 357 4.17 32.01 -14.90
CA ARG A 357 3.79 33.16 -14.05
C ARG A 357 3.23 32.68 -12.70
N ARG A 358 2.37 31.66 -12.70
CA ARG A 358 1.79 31.07 -11.48
C ARG A 358 2.85 30.41 -10.60
N ILE A 359 3.77 29.66 -11.20
CA ILE A 359 4.89 29.01 -10.49
C ILE A 359 5.81 30.05 -9.85
N PHE A 360 6.17 31.12 -10.57
CA PHE A 360 6.94 32.23 -10.02
C PHE A 360 6.23 32.86 -8.83
N ASN A 361 4.92 33.15 -8.93
CA ASN A 361 4.14 33.73 -7.83
C ASN A 361 4.10 32.82 -6.59
N ILE A 362 3.97 31.51 -6.76
CA ILE A 362 3.96 30.55 -5.64
C ILE A 362 5.32 30.56 -4.93
N HIS A 363 6.42 30.49 -5.67
CA HIS A 363 7.75 30.46 -5.06
C HIS A 363 8.18 31.80 -4.47
N THR A 364 7.73 32.93 -5.03
CA THR A 364 8.02 34.26 -4.49
C THR A 364 7.08 34.67 -3.35
N SER A 365 5.94 34.00 -3.15
CA SER A 365 4.99 34.32 -2.08
C SER A 365 5.60 34.31 -0.68
N LYS A 366 6.63 33.48 -0.46
CA LYS A 366 7.37 33.38 0.81
C LYS A 366 8.57 34.34 0.90
N MET A 367 8.90 35.04 -0.19
CA MET A 367 10.06 35.93 -0.30
C MET A 367 9.66 37.41 -0.16
N THR A 368 10.54 38.19 0.45
CA THR A 368 10.44 39.64 0.53
C THR A 368 11.04 40.29 -0.73
N LEU A 369 10.19 40.52 -1.72
CA LEU A 369 10.58 41.18 -2.97
C LEU A 369 10.62 42.71 -2.83
N ASP A 370 11.54 43.36 -3.55
CA ASP A 370 11.48 44.80 -3.75
C ASP A 370 10.44 45.19 -4.80
N LYS A 371 9.97 46.45 -4.78
CA LYS A 371 8.95 46.96 -5.71
C LYS A 371 9.43 47.01 -7.15
N ASP A 372 10.74 47.05 -7.35
CA ASP A 372 11.38 47.16 -8.66
C ASP A 372 11.50 45.79 -9.39
N VAL A 373 11.10 44.69 -8.73
CA VAL A 373 11.21 43.35 -9.32
C VAL A 373 10.09 43.11 -10.33
N ASN A 374 10.45 43.09 -11.61
CA ASN A 374 9.55 42.65 -12.68
C ASN A 374 9.74 41.15 -13.00
N LEU A 375 8.78 40.32 -12.56
CA LEU A 375 8.79 38.88 -12.85
C LEU A 375 8.42 38.55 -14.31
N GLU A 376 7.73 39.46 -15.02
CA GLU A 376 7.26 39.20 -16.39
C GLU A 376 8.41 39.12 -17.38
N GLU A 377 9.52 39.83 -17.14
CA GLU A 377 10.73 39.76 -17.97
C GLU A 377 11.28 38.32 -18.05
N PHE A 378 11.30 37.61 -16.93
CA PHE A 378 11.80 36.23 -16.87
C PHE A 378 10.80 35.22 -17.44
N VAL A 379 9.50 35.47 -17.27
CA VAL A 379 8.41 34.63 -17.80
C VAL A 379 8.38 34.69 -19.34
N MET A 380 8.56 35.87 -19.92
CA MET A 380 8.57 36.11 -21.37
C MET A 380 9.85 35.65 -22.07
N SER A 381 10.87 35.21 -21.32
CA SER A 381 12.09 34.70 -21.92
C SER A 381 11.79 33.44 -22.74
N LYS A 382 12.33 33.36 -23.96
CA LYS A 382 12.14 32.23 -24.90
C LYS A 382 12.80 30.91 -24.43
N ALA A 383 13.41 30.90 -23.26
CA ALA A 383 14.09 29.71 -22.78
C ALA A 383 13.10 28.65 -22.28
N SER A 384 13.39 27.38 -22.57
CA SER A 384 12.68 26.24 -22.03
C SER A 384 13.05 26.07 -20.55
N ILE A 385 12.22 26.60 -19.67
CA ILE A 385 12.43 26.60 -18.21
C ILE A 385 11.43 25.62 -17.59
N SER A 386 11.92 24.67 -16.81
CA SER A 386 11.08 23.74 -16.03
C SER A 386 10.63 24.37 -14.71
N GLY A 387 9.64 23.78 -14.03
CA GLY A 387 9.23 24.25 -12.70
C GLY A 387 10.36 24.17 -11.67
N ALA A 388 11.22 23.14 -11.77
CA ALA A 388 12.41 23.01 -10.95
C ALA A 388 13.43 24.13 -11.20
N ASP A 389 13.61 24.55 -12.46
CA ASP A 389 14.49 25.66 -12.82
C ASP A 389 13.98 26.99 -12.23
N ILE A 390 12.66 27.24 -12.28
CA ILE A 390 12.06 28.44 -11.66
C ILE A 390 12.33 28.48 -10.16
N LYS A 391 12.17 27.34 -9.47
CA LYS A 391 12.50 27.22 -8.05
C LYS A 391 13.97 27.51 -7.79
N ALA A 392 14.87 26.96 -8.61
CA ALA A 392 16.30 27.20 -8.50
C ALA A 392 16.67 28.67 -8.70
N ILE A 393 16.08 29.35 -9.69
CA ILE A 393 16.27 30.79 -9.94
C ILE A 393 15.85 31.60 -8.71
N CYS A 394 14.68 31.31 -8.13
CA CYS A 394 14.21 32.02 -6.93
C CYS A 394 15.14 31.77 -5.73
N SER A 395 15.57 30.52 -5.52
CA SER A 395 16.49 30.18 -4.43
C SER A 395 17.86 30.85 -4.58
N GLU A 396 18.40 30.89 -5.79
CA GLU A 396 19.69 31.52 -6.07
C GLU A 396 19.61 33.04 -5.89
N ALA A 397 18.53 33.70 -6.34
CA ALA A 397 18.30 35.12 -6.12
C ALA A 397 18.23 35.45 -4.61
N GLY A 398 17.53 34.62 -3.82
CA GLY A 398 17.50 34.73 -2.36
C GLY A 398 18.88 34.56 -1.70
N LEU A 399 19.70 33.63 -2.22
CA LEU A 399 21.06 33.40 -1.73
C LEU A 399 22.00 34.58 -2.04
N MET A 400 21.85 35.21 -3.20
CA MET A 400 22.62 36.40 -3.58
C MET A 400 22.28 37.59 -2.66
N ALA A 401 20.99 37.82 -2.39
CA ALA A 401 20.57 38.83 -1.42
C ALA A 401 21.15 38.58 -0.03
N LEU A 402 21.15 37.31 0.42
CA LEU A 402 21.73 36.91 1.70
C LEU A 402 23.26 37.11 1.73
N ARG A 403 23.97 36.84 0.63
CA ARG A 403 25.42 37.05 0.51
C ARG A 403 25.80 38.51 0.70
N GLU A 404 24.96 39.42 0.21
CA GLU A 404 25.12 40.86 0.41
C GLU A 404 24.50 41.38 1.72
N ARG A 405 24.04 40.48 2.59
CA ARG A 405 23.38 40.78 3.88
C ARG A 405 22.13 41.65 3.75
N ARG A 406 21.41 41.53 2.63
CA ARG A 406 20.14 42.21 2.37
C ARG A 406 18.97 41.30 2.70
N MET A 407 17.91 41.87 3.28
CA MET A 407 16.65 41.16 3.58
C MET A 407 15.60 41.28 2.47
N LYS A 408 15.91 42.05 1.41
CA LYS A 408 15.05 42.22 0.23
C LYS A 408 15.80 41.74 -1.00
N VAL A 409 15.11 40.99 -1.85
CA VAL A 409 15.62 40.53 -3.14
C VAL A 409 15.35 41.61 -4.17
N VAL A 410 16.42 42.08 -4.84
CA VAL A 410 16.33 43.10 -5.90
C VAL A 410 16.29 42.46 -7.27
N HIS A 411 15.93 43.24 -8.30
CA HIS A 411 15.82 42.74 -9.67
C HIS A 411 17.17 42.22 -10.23
N GLU A 412 18.30 42.82 -9.85
CA GLU A 412 19.63 42.33 -10.24
C GLU A 412 19.95 40.94 -9.70
N ASP A 413 19.44 40.58 -8.52
CA ASP A 413 19.65 39.25 -7.94
C ASP A 413 18.97 38.17 -8.79
N PHE A 414 17.77 38.47 -9.32
CA PHE A 414 17.07 37.58 -10.25
C PHE A 414 17.78 37.47 -11.60
N LYS A 415 18.38 38.56 -12.11
CA LYS A 415 19.20 38.50 -13.34
C LYS A 415 20.41 37.59 -13.17
N LYS A 416 21.18 37.79 -12.10
CA LYS A 416 22.34 36.92 -11.77
C LYS A 416 21.92 35.48 -11.53
N GLY A 417 20.81 35.25 -10.83
CA GLY A 417 20.25 33.92 -10.60
C GLY A 417 19.76 33.23 -11.87
N PHE A 418 19.15 33.98 -12.79
CA PHE A 418 18.73 33.46 -14.09
C PHE A 418 19.93 33.03 -14.94
N GLU A 419 20.96 33.89 -15.05
CA GLU A 419 22.19 33.60 -15.80
C GLU A 419 22.93 32.38 -15.25
N SER A 420 23.09 32.28 -13.92
CA SER A 420 23.79 31.16 -13.30
C SER A 420 23.05 29.83 -13.51
N THR A 421 21.72 29.84 -13.42
CA THR A 421 20.89 28.64 -13.61
C THR A 421 20.88 28.21 -15.08
N MET A 422 20.80 29.16 -16.01
CA MET A 422 20.91 28.89 -17.45
C MET A 422 22.29 28.36 -17.84
N PHE A 423 23.35 28.92 -17.26
CA PHE A 423 24.71 28.45 -17.53
C PHE A 423 24.90 27.00 -17.11
N ARG A 424 24.37 26.60 -15.94
CA ARG A 424 24.36 25.19 -15.49
C ARG A 424 23.63 24.28 -16.47
N LYS A 425 22.46 24.71 -16.97
CA LYS A 425 21.68 23.93 -17.93
C LYS A 425 22.37 23.77 -19.28
N THR A 426 23.11 24.77 -19.72
CA THR A 426 23.81 24.77 -21.02
C THR A 426 25.05 23.87 -21.01
N GLN A 427 25.68 23.64 -19.85
CA GLN A 427 26.83 22.73 -19.76
C GLN A 427 26.48 21.24 -19.94
N ASP A 428 25.21 20.85 -19.77
CA ASP A 428 24.73 19.47 -19.93
C ASP A 428 24.22 19.14 -21.35
N VAL A 429 24.14 20.13 -22.24
CA VAL A 429 23.66 19.93 -23.62
C VAL A 429 24.80 20.24 -24.59
N PRO A 430 25.37 19.26 -25.31
CA PRO A 430 26.30 19.56 -26.39
C PRO A 430 25.58 20.41 -27.44
N ALA A 431 25.87 21.71 -27.44
CA ALA A 431 25.38 22.65 -28.43
C ALA A 431 26.04 22.35 -29.79
N GLY A 432 25.41 21.50 -30.60
CA GLY A 432 25.98 21.11 -31.88
C GLY A 432 25.13 20.24 -32.81
N LEU A 433 23.79 20.25 -32.73
CA LEU A 433 22.96 19.45 -33.64
C LEU A 433 21.72 20.13 -34.23
N TYR A 434 21.68 21.46 -34.22
CA TYR A 434 20.76 22.22 -35.07
C TYR A 434 21.58 23.27 -35.81
N LEU A 435 21.87 22.95 -37.08
CA LEU A 435 22.26 23.90 -38.12
C LEU A 435 21.00 24.33 -38.86
#